data_AF-A0A2N2QXS9-F1
#
_entry.id   AF-A0A2N2QXS9-F1
#
_cell.length_a   1.000
_cell.length_b   1.000
_cell.length_c   1.000
_cell.angle_alpha   90.00
_cell.angle_beta   90.00
_cell.angle_gamma   90.00
#
_symmetry.space_group_name_H-M   'P 1'
#
loop_
_entity.id
_entity.type
_entity.pdbx_description
1 polymer ?
#
loop_
_entity_poly.entity_id
_entity_poly.type
_entity_poly.pdbx_seq_one_letter_code
_entity_poly.pdbx_strand_id
1 'polypeptide(L)'
;MTEHGRGPILLARYFALAWLGLIAYGSLHPFTAWRDSGIPSLTFLEGGWPRYWTVFDLLANVAVYLPLGFFLTLALRRLPGRFSAPFLAVLLAAGTSLGLEVLQTWLPSRVPSNLDLACNAIGGLVGAGLAQWAGPRVFARLIAFEQRLIAPIPHAELGLTLLGLWLLVPLSPETLLFGAGDLRHLIDFSSAFPFAAESFVLIEASIAALNALAVGLVVRMLCARLLPACLIVPLFLLLGLIVRTLAAAILIGPDEALAWLTAGARNGLLAGGVLLAVAIILPPTPRLVLTLLALLAGTVLVNLAPPNPYSIAALATWRQGHFLNFNGLTRLVATLWPFLVLPFLLLATRARPRST
;
A
#
# COMPACT_ATOMS: atom_id res chain seq x y z
N MET A 1 7.74 15.34 -29.90
CA MET A 1 6.69 14.34 -29.58
C MET A 1 6.39 14.45 -28.10
N THR A 2 5.26 15.05 -27.74
CA THR A 2 4.87 15.39 -26.37
C THR A 2 4.69 14.14 -25.49
N GLU A 3 5.08 14.21 -24.22
CA GLU A 3 5.01 13.13 -23.21
C GLU A 3 3.61 12.58 -22.90
N HIS A 4 2.57 13.06 -23.60
CA HIS A 4 1.14 12.89 -23.29
C HIS A 4 0.58 11.46 -23.34
N GLY A 5 1.40 10.45 -23.65
CA GLY A 5 0.98 9.03 -23.71
C GLY A 5 1.88 8.06 -22.94
N ARG A 6 2.87 8.53 -22.18
CA ARG A 6 3.75 7.68 -21.36
C ARG A 6 3.25 7.52 -19.93
N GLY A 7 2.69 8.59 -19.33
CA GLY A 7 2.32 8.61 -17.91
C GLY A 7 1.43 7.44 -17.48
N PRO A 8 0.25 7.22 -18.09
CA PRO A 8 -0.63 6.15 -17.65
C PRO A 8 -0.07 4.72 -17.85
N ILE A 9 0.86 4.54 -18.80
CA ILE A 9 1.57 3.26 -18.98
C ILE A 9 2.62 3.07 -17.88
N LEU A 10 3.34 4.12 -17.53
CA LEU A 10 4.29 4.10 -16.42
C LEU A 10 3.57 3.87 -15.09
N LEU A 11 2.44 4.52 -14.87
CA LEU A 11 1.58 4.28 -13.70
C LEU A 11 1.13 2.81 -13.64
N ALA A 12 0.65 2.24 -14.74
CA ALA A 12 0.30 0.82 -14.80
C ALA A 12 1.49 -0.10 -14.50
N ARG A 13 2.70 0.25 -14.96
CA ARG A 13 3.93 -0.49 -14.63
C ARG A 13 4.27 -0.41 -13.15
N TYR A 14 4.21 0.77 -12.55
CA TYR A 14 4.48 0.93 -11.12
C TYR A 14 3.45 0.21 -10.26
N PHE A 15 2.17 0.27 -10.62
CA PHE A 15 1.14 -0.53 -9.94
C PHE A 15 1.36 -2.03 -10.14
N ALA A 16 1.69 -2.50 -11.34
CA ALA A 16 1.98 -3.91 -11.56
C ALA A 16 3.16 -4.40 -10.71
N LEU A 17 4.26 -3.63 -10.66
CA LEU A 17 5.44 -3.96 -9.87
C LEU A 17 5.18 -3.90 -8.37
N ALA A 18 4.49 -2.85 -7.89
CA ALA A 18 4.11 -2.74 -6.49
C ALA A 18 3.21 -3.91 -6.08
N TRP A 19 2.18 -4.21 -6.88
CA TRP A 19 1.25 -5.30 -6.60
C TRP A 19 1.92 -6.68 -6.66
N LEU A 20 2.83 -6.90 -7.62
CA LEU A 20 3.65 -8.10 -7.69
C LEU A 20 4.49 -8.28 -6.42
N GLY A 21 5.12 -7.21 -5.95
CA GLY A 21 5.88 -7.21 -4.70
C GLY A 21 5.00 -7.53 -3.49
N LEU A 22 3.78 -6.99 -3.44
CA LEU A 22 2.82 -7.29 -2.37
C LEU A 22 2.40 -8.76 -2.37
N ILE A 23 2.10 -9.32 -3.55
CA ILE A 23 1.76 -10.75 -3.72
C ILE A 23 2.93 -11.62 -3.27
N ALA A 24 4.13 -11.37 -3.78
CA ALA A 24 5.31 -12.16 -3.45
C ALA A 24 5.61 -12.13 -1.94
N TYR A 25 5.52 -10.95 -1.31
CA TYR A 25 5.71 -10.82 0.12
C TYR A 25 4.63 -11.57 0.92
N GLY A 26 3.35 -11.35 0.57
CA GLY A 26 2.22 -12.00 1.26
C GLY A 26 2.27 -13.53 1.19
N SER A 27 2.70 -14.08 0.05
CA SER A 27 2.80 -15.53 -0.16
C SER A 27 3.96 -16.17 0.61
N LEU A 28 5.08 -15.46 0.78
CA LEU A 28 6.32 -15.99 1.38
C LEU A 28 6.51 -15.60 2.86
N HIS A 29 5.75 -14.63 3.36
CA HIS A 29 5.70 -14.29 4.79
C HIS A 29 5.31 -15.54 5.61
N PRO A 30 5.99 -15.83 6.75
CA PRO A 30 6.88 -14.96 7.53
C PRO A 30 8.38 -15.00 7.18
N PHE A 31 8.81 -15.67 6.11
CA PHE A 31 10.22 -15.83 5.75
C PHE A 31 11.10 -16.56 6.79
N THR A 32 10.50 -17.37 7.66
CA THR A 32 11.20 -18.12 8.71
C THR A 32 10.99 -19.62 8.56
N ALA A 33 11.88 -20.40 9.18
CA ALA A 33 11.79 -21.87 9.25
C ALA A 33 11.80 -22.57 7.89
N TRP A 34 12.47 -21.99 6.88
CA TRP A 34 12.66 -22.64 5.58
C TRP A 34 13.41 -23.95 5.76
N ARG A 35 12.90 -25.04 5.19
CA ARG A 35 13.52 -26.36 5.25
C ARG A 35 13.23 -27.15 4.00
N ASP A 36 14.17 -28.00 3.61
CA ASP A 36 13.93 -28.98 2.57
C ASP A 36 13.08 -30.13 3.12
N SER A 37 11.96 -30.38 2.48
CA SER A 37 11.03 -31.47 2.82
C SER A 37 11.43 -32.80 2.16
N GLY A 38 12.39 -32.79 1.22
CA GLY A 38 12.79 -33.94 0.41
C GLY A 38 11.76 -34.34 -0.65
N ILE A 39 10.69 -33.56 -0.80
CA ILE A 39 9.62 -33.76 -1.78
C ILE A 39 9.94 -32.91 -3.02
N PRO A 40 9.86 -33.46 -4.24
CA PRO A 40 10.04 -32.68 -5.45
C PRO A 40 9.10 -31.48 -5.50
N SER A 41 9.62 -30.32 -5.90
CA SER A 41 8.90 -29.04 -5.75
C SER A 41 7.68 -28.88 -6.68
N LEU A 42 7.51 -29.76 -7.66
CA LEU A 42 6.39 -29.76 -8.60
C LEU A 42 5.33 -30.83 -8.29
N THR A 43 5.52 -31.65 -7.25
CA THR A 43 4.60 -32.75 -6.91
C THR A 43 3.15 -32.28 -6.66
N PHE A 44 2.96 -31.03 -6.20
CA PHE A 44 1.63 -30.48 -5.97
C PHE A 44 0.80 -30.33 -7.25
N LEU A 45 1.42 -30.23 -8.44
CA LEU A 45 0.71 -30.14 -9.73
C LEU A 45 -0.05 -31.42 -10.05
N GLU A 46 0.52 -32.57 -9.68
CA GLU A 46 -0.05 -33.90 -9.88
C GLU A 46 -0.95 -34.31 -8.70
N GLY A 47 -0.98 -33.50 -7.64
CA GLY A 47 -1.81 -33.73 -6.47
C GLY A 47 -3.30 -33.69 -6.79
N GLY A 48 -4.08 -34.51 -6.06
CA GLY A 48 -5.54 -34.41 -6.09
C GLY A 48 -6.05 -33.09 -5.50
N TRP A 49 -7.36 -32.87 -5.61
CA TRP A 49 -8.00 -31.68 -5.06
C TRP A 49 -7.70 -31.54 -3.54
N PRO A 50 -7.31 -30.34 -3.05
CA PRO A 50 -7.01 -30.13 -1.63
C PRO A 50 -8.20 -30.50 -0.74
N ARG A 51 -7.93 -31.16 0.40
CA ARG A 51 -8.99 -31.64 1.31
C ARG A 51 -9.69 -30.52 2.08
N TYR A 52 -8.99 -29.42 2.35
CA TYR A 52 -9.48 -28.28 3.12
C TYR A 52 -9.44 -27.04 2.24
N TRP A 53 -10.61 -26.58 1.80
CA TRP A 53 -10.77 -25.36 1.00
C TRP A 53 -12.10 -24.71 1.34
N THR A 54 -12.17 -23.38 1.21
CA THR A 54 -13.43 -22.64 1.29
C THR A 54 -13.65 -21.85 0.01
N VAL A 55 -14.91 -21.55 -0.32
CA VAL A 55 -15.25 -20.67 -1.44
C VAL A 55 -14.61 -19.29 -1.26
N PHE A 56 -14.49 -18.82 -0.02
CA PHE A 56 -13.82 -17.57 0.30
C PHE A 56 -12.35 -17.58 -0.14
N ASP A 57 -11.61 -18.65 0.14
CA ASP A 57 -10.19 -18.76 -0.25
C ASP A 57 -10.01 -18.72 -1.77
N LEU A 58 -10.87 -19.42 -2.51
CA LEU A 58 -10.87 -19.42 -3.97
C LEU A 58 -11.14 -18.02 -4.54
N LEU A 59 -12.17 -17.34 -4.01
CA LEU A 59 -12.52 -15.99 -4.42
C LEU A 59 -11.43 -14.98 -4.03
N ALA A 60 -10.79 -15.14 -2.88
CA ALA A 60 -9.69 -14.30 -2.44
C ALA A 60 -8.47 -14.44 -3.37
N ASN A 61 -8.09 -15.66 -3.75
CA ASN A 61 -7.02 -15.94 -4.69
C ASN A 61 -7.27 -15.28 -6.07
N VAL A 62 -8.49 -15.44 -6.61
CA VAL A 62 -8.92 -14.76 -7.84
C VAL A 62 -8.83 -13.23 -7.68
N ALA A 63 -9.35 -12.69 -6.57
CA ALA A 63 -9.39 -11.24 -6.32
C ALA A 63 -8.00 -10.63 -6.15
N VAL A 64 -7.04 -11.36 -5.55
CA VAL A 64 -5.66 -10.90 -5.36
C VAL A 64 -4.89 -10.84 -6.68
N TYR A 65 -5.09 -11.81 -7.59
CA TYR A 65 -4.39 -11.85 -8.87
C TYR A 65 -5.07 -11.02 -9.99
N LEU A 66 -6.34 -10.67 -9.83
CA LEU A 66 -7.06 -9.84 -10.80
C LEU A 66 -6.38 -8.49 -11.05
N PRO A 67 -6.00 -7.68 -10.04
CA PRO A 67 -5.27 -6.43 -10.27
C PRO A 67 -3.93 -6.66 -10.98
N LEU A 68 -3.22 -7.76 -10.69
CA LEU A 68 -1.95 -8.08 -11.35
C LEU A 68 -2.15 -8.26 -12.86
N GLY A 69 -3.11 -9.11 -13.27
CA GLY A 69 -3.43 -9.33 -14.68
C GLY A 69 -3.90 -8.04 -15.38
N PHE A 70 -4.70 -7.22 -14.68
CA PHE A 70 -5.17 -5.94 -15.17
C PHE A 70 -4.00 -4.97 -15.43
N PHE A 71 -3.17 -4.69 -14.42
CA PHE A 71 -2.07 -3.74 -14.53
C PHE A 71 -0.98 -4.21 -15.50
N LEU A 72 -0.64 -5.51 -15.52
CA LEU A 72 0.31 -6.07 -16.49
C LEU A 72 -0.18 -5.88 -17.92
N THR A 73 -1.46 -6.13 -18.20
CA THR A 73 -2.03 -5.92 -19.54
C THR A 73 -1.91 -4.47 -19.99
N LEU A 74 -2.24 -3.53 -19.10
CA LEU A 74 -2.10 -2.09 -19.38
C LEU A 74 -0.63 -1.65 -19.52
N ALA A 75 0.28 -2.21 -18.72
CA ALA A 75 1.71 -1.94 -18.75
C ALA A 75 2.40 -2.44 -20.04
N LEU A 76 1.88 -3.52 -20.61
CA LEU A 76 2.38 -4.21 -21.80
C LEU A 76 1.63 -3.81 -23.09
N ARG A 77 0.68 -2.88 -23.04
CA ARG A 77 -0.18 -2.49 -24.16
C ARG A 77 0.52 -2.01 -25.44
N ARG A 78 1.84 -1.78 -25.40
CA ARG A 78 2.65 -1.39 -26.55
C ARG A 78 3.19 -2.58 -27.35
N LEU A 79 3.00 -3.81 -26.86
CA LEU A 79 3.35 -5.00 -27.63
C LEU A 79 2.52 -5.06 -28.92
N PRO A 80 3.12 -5.54 -30.04
CA PRO A 80 2.41 -5.68 -31.29
C PRO A 80 1.34 -6.77 -31.18
N GLY A 81 0.17 -6.56 -31.78
CA GLY A 81 -0.92 -7.53 -31.82
C GLY A 81 -1.96 -7.36 -30.70
N ARG A 82 -3.24 -7.56 -31.05
CA ARG A 82 -4.39 -7.30 -30.17
C ARG A 82 -4.36 -8.13 -28.88
N PHE A 83 -3.85 -9.35 -28.94
CA PHE A 83 -3.88 -10.30 -27.81
C PHE A 83 -2.53 -10.51 -27.13
N SER A 84 -1.45 -9.91 -27.63
CA SER A 84 -0.10 -10.14 -27.10
C SER A 84 0.07 -9.64 -25.66
N ALA A 85 -0.41 -8.43 -25.37
CA ALA A 85 -0.38 -7.86 -24.02
C ALA A 85 -1.19 -8.66 -22.99
N PRO A 86 -2.49 -8.97 -23.20
CA PRO A 86 -3.25 -9.76 -22.24
C PRO A 86 -2.73 -11.20 -22.12
N PHE A 87 -2.31 -11.83 -23.23
CA PHE A 87 -1.76 -13.19 -23.19
C PHE A 87 -0.49 -13.25 -22.33
N LEU A 88 0.46 -12.33 -22.58
CA LEU A 88 1.68 -12.28 -21.78
C LEU A 88 1.39 -11.90 -20.32
N ALA A 89 0.42 -11.04 -20.05
CA ALA A 89 0.01 -10.71 -18.69
C ALA A 89 -0.53 -11.92 -17.92
N VAL A 90 -1.34 -12.77 -18.56
CA VAL A 90 -1.84 -14.02 -17.97
C VAL A 90 -0.70 -14.99 -17.72
N LEU A 91 0.22 -15.16 -18.67
CA LEU A 91 1.40 -16.01 -18.50
C LEU A 91 2.29 -15.53 -17.34
N LEU A 92 2.51 -14.22 -17.22
CA LEU A 92 3.30 -13.66 -16.12
C LEU A 92 2.58 -13.83 -14.77
N ALA A 93 1.26 -13.65 -14.71
CA ALA A 93 0.48 -13.86 -13.48
C ALA A 93 0.49 -15.33 -13.06
N ALA A 94 0.22 -16.25 -13.98
CA ALA A 94 0.26 -17.69 -13.73
C ALA A 94 1.67 -18.18 -13.38
N GLY A 95 2.69 -17.70 -14.10
CA GLY A 95 4.09 -18.00 -13.81
C GLY A 95 4.55 -17.46 -12.46
N THR A 96 4.07 -16.28 -12.06
CA THR A 96 4.28 -15.74 -10.70
C THR A 96 3.67 -16.68 -9.66
N SER A 97 2.40 -17.09 -9.86
CA SER A 97 1.75 -18.04 -8.95
C SER A 97 2.53 -19.35 -8.86
N LEU A 98 2.88 -19.95 -10.00
CA LEU A 98 3.65 -21.20 -10.05
C LEU A 98 4.98 -21.06 -9.31
N GLY A 99 5.72 -19.97 -9.54
CA GLY A 99 6.98 -19.70 -8.84
C GLY A 99 6.80 -19.58 -7.33
N LEU A 100 5.73 -18.93 -6.87
CA LEU A 100 5.44 -18.80 -5.44
C LEU A 100 5.00 -20.14 -4.81
N GLU A 101 4.14 -20.92 -5.47
CA GLU A 101 3.75 -22.26 -5.04
C GLU A 101 4.98 -23.19 -4.91
N VAL A 102 5.87 -23.13 -5.90
CA VAL A 102 7.16 -23.85 -5.86
C VAL A 102 7.99 -23.39 -4.67
N LEU A 103 8.17 -22.09 -4.45
CA LEU A 103 8.94 -21.58 -3.31
C LEU A 103 8.32 -21.98 -1.95
N GLN A 104 7.00 -22.11 -1.90
CA GLN A 104 6.28 -22.50 -0.70
C GLN A 104 6.51 -23.97 -0.31
N THR A 105 7.08 -24.83 -1.16
CA THR A 105 7.44 -26.22 -0.80
C THR A 105 8.50 -26.28 0.30
N TRP A 106 9.31 -25.22 0.42
CA TRP A 106 10.31 -25.07 1.47
C TRP A 106 9.81 -24.35 2.71
N LEU A 107 8.55 -23.89 2.72
CA LEU A 107 7.99 -23.09 3.81
C LEU A 107 6.98 -23.93 4.62
N PRO A 108 7.31 -24.39 5.84
CA PRO A 108 6.47 -25.33 6.59
C PRO A 108 5.08 -24.80 6.97
N SER A 109 4.92 -23.48 6.98
CA SER A 109 3.65 -22.80 7.25
C SER A 109 2.72 -22.74 6.04
N ARG A 110 3.12 -23.30 4.89
CA ARG A 110 2.37 -23.31 3.63
C ARG A 110 2.24 -24.71 3.08
N VAL A 111 1.16 -24.91 2.34
CA VAL A 111 0.91 -26.12 1.57
C VAL A 111 0.70 -25.68 0.12
N PRO A 112 1.63 -25.97 -0.79
CA PRO A 112 1.46 -25.65 -2.20
C PRO A 112 0.22 -26.35 -2.79
N SER A 113 -0.48 -25.66 -3.68
CA SER A 113 -1.82 -26.05 -4.14
C SER A 113 -2.02 -25.78 -5.64
N ASN A 114 -2.41 -26.83 -6.38
CA ASN A 114 -2.79 -26.68 -7.79
C ASN A 114 -4.10 -25.90 -7.96
N LEU A 115 -4.98 -25.95 -6.95
CA LEU A 115 -6.22 -25.20 -6.91
C LEU A 115 -5.95 -23.70 -6.74
N ASP A 116 -4.99 -23.33 -5.90
CA ASP A 116 -4.60 -21.93 -5.72
C ASP A 116 -3.94 -21.40 -6.98
N LEU A 117 -3.05 -22.17 -7.60
CA LEU A 117 -2.48 -21.87 -8.92
C LEU A 117 -3.58 -21.62 -9.97
N ALA A 118 -4.61 -22.47 -10.04
CA ALA A 118 -5.72 -22.30 -10.98
C ALA A 118 -6.53 -21.03 -10.68
N CYS A 119 -6.90 -20.79 -9.43
CA CYS A 119 -7.64 -19.59 -9.01
C CYS A 119 -6.84 -18.30 -9.29
N ASN A 120 -5.55 -18.29 -9.00
CA ASN A 120 -4.66 -17.17 -9.28
C ASN A 120 -4.54 -16.91 -10.79
N ALA A 121 -4.41 -17.96 -11.60
CA ALA A 121 -4.40 -17.85 -13.06
C ALA A 121 -5.74 -17.32 -13.61
N ILE A 122 -6.88 -17.77 -13.07
CA ILE A 122 -8.21 -17.24 -13.41
C ILE A 122 -8.31 -15.76 -13.03
N GLY A 123 -7.82 -15.36 -11.86
CA GLY A 123 -7.72 -13.95 -11.46
C GLY A 123 -6.97 -13.13 -12.50
N GLY A 124 -5.76 -13.59 -12.86
CA GLY A 124 -4.95 -12.96 -13.91
C GLY A 124 -5.68 -12.85 -15.26
N LEU A 125 -6.40 -13.90 -15.67
CA LEU A 125 -7.22 -13.93 -16.90
C LEU A 125 -8.38 -12.93 -16.86
N VAL A 126 -9.14 -12.89 -15.77
CA VAL A 126 -10.25 -11.94 -15.58
C VAL A 126 -9.71 -10.52 -15.60
N GLY A 127 -8.62 -10.25 -14.88
CA GLY A 127 -7.95 -8.95 -14.88
C GLY A 127 -7.51 -8.50 -16.28
N ALA A 128 -6.89 -9.40 -17.04
CA ALA A 128 -6.47 -9.13 -18.41
C ALA A 128 -7.66 -8.89 -19.36
N GLY A 129 -8.74 -9.66 -19.22
CA GLY A 129 -9.99 -9.47 -19.95
C GLY A 129 -10.64 -8.11 -19.67
N LEU A 130 -10.73 -7.73 -18.39
CA LEU A 130 -11.22 -6.42 -17.96
C LEU A 130 -10.35 -5.29 -18.50
N ALA A 131 -9.03 -5.46 -18.48
CA ALA A 131 -8.09 -4.49 -19.06
C ALA A 131 -8.26 -4.36 -20.57
N GLN A 132 -8.55 -5.44 -21.30
CA GLN A 132 -8.82 -5.37 -22.74
C GLN A 132 -10.16 -4.71 -23.05
N TRP A 133 -11.20 -5.03 -22.29
CA TRP A 133 -12.53 -4.49 -22.50
C TRP A 133 -12.65 -3.01 -22.09
N ALA A 134 -12.08 -2.65 -20.94
CA ALA A 134 -12.17 -1.31 -20.38
C ALA A 134 -10.96 -0.42 -20.70
N GLY A 135 -9.81 -1.00 -21.07
CA GLY A 135 -8.52 -0.33 -21.20
C GLY A 135 -8.54 0.96 -22.02
N PRO A 136 -9.06 0.98 -23.26
CA PRO A 136 -9.11 2.21 -24.04
C PRO A 136 -9.88 3.34 -23.36
N ARG A 137 -11.03 3.01 -22.74
CA ARG A 137 -11.88 3.98 -22.03
C ARG A 137 -11.22 4.44 -20.73
N VAL A 138 -10.66 3.51 -19.97
CA VAL A 138 -9.96 3.78 -18.71
C VAL A 138 -8.74 4.66 -18.99
N PHE A 139 -7.93 4.36 -20.00
CA PHE A 139 -6.79 5.20 -20.38
C PHE A 139 -7.21 6.60 -20.82
N ALA A 140 -8.25 6.72 -21.65
CA ALA A 140 -8.73 8.03 -22.06
C ALA A 140 -9.19 8.88 -20.85
N ARG A 141 -9.89 8.25 -19.90
CA ARG A 141 -10.31 8.89 -18.65
C ARG A 141 -9.12 9.24 -17.75
N LEU A 142 -8.15 8.34 -17.61
CA LEU A 142 -6.94 8.58 -16.81
C LEU A 142 -6.12 9.74 -17.38
N ILE A 143 -5.91 9.78 -18.70
CA ILE A 143 -5.22 10.91 -19.36
C ILE A 143 -5.98 12.22 -19.11
N ALA A 144 -7.31 12.22 -19.29
CA ALA A 144 -8.12 13.40 -19.06
C ALA A 144 -8.10 13.86 -17.59
N PHE A 145 -8.09 12.91 -16.64
CA PHE A 145 -8.00 13.18 -15.22
C PHE A 145 -6.62 13.72 -14.83
N GLU A 146 -5.56 13.09 -15.32
CA GLU A 146 -4.16 13.48 -15.14
C GLU A 146 -3.96 14.93 -15.61
N GLN A 147 -4.39 15.27 -16.82
CA GLN A 147 -4.28 16.62 -17.38
C GLN A 147 -5.05 17.68 -16.56
N ARG A 148 -6.14 17.31 -15.90
CA ARG A 148 -7.00 18.25 -15.17
C ARG A 148 -6.58 18.44 -13.71
N LEU A 149 -6.16 17.37 -13.06
CA LEU A 149 -6.02 17.32 -11.60
C LEU A 149 -4.60 17.06 -11.14
N ILE A 150 -3.77 16.39 -11.94
CA ILE A 150 -2.42 16.03 -11.53
C ILE A 150 -1.43 17.12 -11.96
N ALA A 151 -0.60 17.57 -11.01
CA ALA A 151 0.43 18.55 -11.28
C ALA A 151 1.46 17.99 -12.27
N PRO A 152 1.97 18.79 -13.21
CA PRO A 152 2.99 18.36 -14.17
C PRO A 152 4.36 18.30 -13.48
N ILE A 153 4.50 17.40 -12.51
CA ILE A 153 5.74 17.15 -11.77
C ILE A 153 6.41 15.87 -12.30
N PRO A 154 7.75 15.80 -12.27
CA PRO A 154 8.46 14.58 -12.60
C PRO A 154 7.99 13.41 -11.75
N HIS A 155 7.78 12.25 -12.38
CA HIS A 155 7.44 10.99 -11.71
C HIS A 155 6.16 11.06 -10.86
N ALA A 156 5.15 11.85 -11.26
CA ALA A 156 3.87 11.94 -10.56
C ALA A 156 3.20 10.56 -10.35
N GLU A 157 3.42 9.64 -11.28
CA GLU A 157 2.95 8.26 -11.26
C GLU A 157 3.52 7.47 -10.09
N LEU A 158 4.78 7.73 -9.73
CA LEU A 158 5.42 7.12 -8.57
C LEU A 158 4.79 7.66 -7.28
N GLY A 159 4.52 8.97 -7.22
CA GLY A 159 3.79 9.58 -6.10
C GLY A 159 2.39 9.01 -5.92
N LEU A 160 1.63 8.81 -7.02
CA LEU A 160 0.33 8.15 -6.99
C LEU A 160 0.43 6.69 -6.52
N THR A 161 1.47 5.97 -6.96
CA THR A 161 1.73 4.61 -6.50
C THR A 161 2.02 4.55 -5.01
N LEU A 162 2.83 5.48 -4.50
CA LEU A 162 3.12 5.61 -3.07
C LEU A 162 1.85 5.95 -2.27
N LEU A 163 0.98 6.84 -2.75
CA LEU A 163 -0.29 7.10 -2.08
C LEU A 163 -1.22 5.88 -2.08
N GLY A 164 -1.23 5.09 -3.17
CA GLY A 164 -1.94 3.82 -3.21
C GLY A 164 -1.42 2.83 -2.16
N LEU A 165 -0.09 2.70 -2.02
CA LEU A 165 0.53 1.91 -0.97
C LEU A 165 0.23 2.47 0.42
N TRP A 166 0.18 3.79 0.58
CA TRP A 166 -0.13 4.42 1.87
C TRP A 166 -1.50 3.97 2.41
N LEU A 167 -2.48 3.74 1.55
CA LEU A 167 -3.80 3.25 1.97
C LEU A 167 -3.76 1.85 2.62
N LEU A 168 -2.64 1.12 2.53
CA LEU A 168 -2.43 -0.12 3.28
C LEU A 168 -1.93 0.14 4.72
N VAL A 169 -1.41 1.33 5.03
CA VAL A 169 -0.92 1.67 6.38
C VAL A 169 -2.05 1.67 7.42
N PRO A 170 -3.22 2.30 7.18
CA PRO A 170 -4.32 2.28 8.14
C PRO A 170 -4.94 0.90 8.36
N LEU A 171 -4.71 -0.07 7.47
CA LEU A 171 -5.18 -1.46 7.62
C LEU A 171 -4.46 -2.21 8.74
N SER A 172 -3.24 -1.80 9.11
CA SER A 172 -2.48 -2.46 10.18
C SER A 172 -3.03 -2.04 11.54
N PRO A 173 -3.55 -2.95 12.39
CA PRO A 173 -4.08 -2.60 13.71
C PRO A 173 -2.99 -2.11 14.66
N GLU A 174 -1.73 -2.42 14.36
CA GLU A 174 -0.57 -2.17 15.22
C GLU A 174 -0.08 -0.73 15.13
N THR A 175 -0.36 -0.09 14.01
CA THR A 175 0.04 1.29 13.78
C THR A 175 -0.89 2.21 14.57
N LEU A 176 -0.29 3.21 15.22
CA LEU A 176 -1.01 4.39 15.65
C LEU A 176 -1.64 5.06 14.42
N LEU A 177 -2.67 5.88 14.60
CA LEU A 177 -3.38 6.48 13.48
C LEU A 177 -2.42 7.20 12.52
N PHE A 178 -2.36 6.72 11.28
CA PHE A 178 -1.43 7.17 10.21
C PHE A 178 0.07 7.04 10.53
N GLY A 179 0.45 6.47 11.67
CA GLY A 179 1.83 6.25 12.06
C GLY A 179 2.53 5.28 11.11
N ALA A 180 3.43 5.81 10.29
CA ALA A 180 4.28 5.06 9.39
C ALA A 180 5.75 5.17 9.80
N GLY A 181 6.57 4.22 9.38
CA GLY A 181 8.02 4.23 9.62
C GLY A 181 8.46 3.53 10.90
N ASP A 182 7.64 2.64 11.46
CA ASP A 182 8.02 1.85 12.63
C ASP A 182 9.13 0.84 12.28
N LEU A 183 10.32 1.07 12.82
CA LEU A 183 11.52 0.24 12.66
C LEU A 183 11.77 -0.67 13.87
N ARG A 184 10.98 -0.57 14.95
CA ARG A 184 11.23 -1.26 16.22
C ARG A 184 11.22 -2.79 16.10
N HIS A 185 10.59 -3.32 15.04
CA HIS A 185 10.60 -4.75 14.73
C HIS A 185 11.83 -5.21 13.93
N LEU A 186 12.51 -4.29 13.25
CA LEU A 186 13.69 -4.57 12.43
C LEU A 186 14.98 -4.30 13.20
N ILE A 187 14.95 -3.30 14.08
CA ILE A 187 16.06 -2.86 14.91
C ILE A 187 15.57 -2.90 16.34
N ASP A 188 16.29 -3.60 17.22
CA ASP A 188 15.92 -3.76 18.63
C ASP A 188 16.13 -2.43 19.37
N PHE A 189 15.15 -1.53 19.23
CA PHE A 189 15.17 -0.18 19.75
C PHE A 189 14.34 -0.13 21.03
N SER A 190 14.99 0.18 22.16
CA SER A 190 14.28 0.42 23.42
C SER A 190 13.59 1.79 23.37
N SER A 191 12.32 1.86 23.80
CA SER A 191 11.59 3.13 23.87
C SER A 191 12.35 4.12 24.75
N ALA A 192 12.61 5.32 24.25
CA ALA A 192 13.35 6.34 24.99
C ALA A 192 12.54 6.95 26.16
N PHE A 193 11.22 6.78 26.16
CA PHE A 193 10.32 7.36 27.16
C PHE A 193 9.60 6.28 27.98
N PRO A 194 9.52 6.42 29.31
CA PRO A 194 8.65 5.58 30.13
C PRO A 194 7.18 5.88 29.79
N PHE A 195 6.34 4.84 29.83
CA PHE A 195 4.92 5.02 29.57
C PHE A 195 4.27 5.86 30.68
N ALA A 196 3.66 6.98 30.30
CA ALA A 196 2.72 7.73 31.13
C ALA A 196 1.51 8.13 30.26
N ALA A 197 0.30 8.04 30.81
CA ALA A 197 -0.92 8.18 30.02
C ALA A 197 -1.05 9.55 29.33
N GLU A 198 -0.74 10.64 30.06
CA GLU A 198 -0.83 12.00 29.51
C GLU A 198 0.20 12.25 28.41
N SER A 199 1.45 11.84 28.63
CA SER A 199 2.50 11.97 27.61
C SER A 199 2.21 11.11 26.39
N PHE A 200 1.62 9.93 26.57
CA PHE A 200 1.20 9.07 25.47
C PHE A 200 0.12 9.71 24.60
N VAL A 201 -0.90 10.34 25.20
CA VAL A 201 -1.95 11.06 24.44
C VAL A 201 -1.33 12.16 23.58
N LEU A 202 -0.36 12.91 24.12
CA LEU A 202 0.35 13.94 23.36
C LEU A 202 1.20 13.35 22.23
N ILE A 203 1.96 12.28 22.50
CA ILE A 203 2.78 11.60 21.50
C ILE A 203 1.92 11.05 20.37
N GLU A 204 0.82 10.37 20.70
CA GLU A 204 -0.14 9.84 19.72
C GLU A 204 -0.75 10.97 18.87
N ALA A 205 -1.14 12.07 19.51
CA ALA A 205 -1.65 13.25 18.80
C ALA A 205 -0.60 13.85 17.86
N SER A 206 0.66 13.98 18.30
CA SER A 206 1.76 14.47 17.46
C SER A 206 2.04 13.54 16.28
N ILE A 207 2.05 12.23 16.49
CA ILE A 207 2.25 11.23 15.42
C ILE A 207 1.14 11.34 14.39
N ALA A 208 -0.12 11.34 14.81
CA ALA A 208 -1.26 11.43 13.91
C ALA A 208 -1.26 12.77 13.14
N ALA A 209 -0.97 13.88 13.81
CA ALA A 209 -0.92 15.20 13.18
C ALA A 209 0.20 15.33 12.14
N LEU A 210 1.43 14.90 12.48
CA LEU A 210 2.58 14.99 11.59
C LEU A 210 2.46 14.06 10.38
N ASN A 211 1.97 12.83 10.57
CA ASN A 211 1.77 11.90 9.46
C ASN A 211 0.60 12.34 8.57
N ALA A 212 -0.51 12.82 9.14
CA ALA A 212 -1.60 13.42 8.36
C ALA A 212 -1.10 14.62 7.55
N LEU A 213 -0.30 15.50 8.15
CA LEU A 213 0.31 16.64 7.48
C LEU A 213 1.22 16.20 6.33
N ALA A 214 2.13 15.25 6.57
CA ALA A 214 3.04 14.73 5.55
C ALA A 214 2.27 14.15 4.35
N VAL A 215 1.33 13.25 4.60
CA VAL A 215 0.52 12.60 3.56
C VAL A 215 -0.34 13.61 2.82
N GLY A 216 -1.03 14.50 3.54
CA GLY A 216 -1.86 15.55 2.95
C GLY A 216 -1.05 16.50 2.07
N LEU A 217 0.19 16.81 2.44
CA LEU A 217 1.08 17.62 1.61
C LEU A 217 1.66 16.87 0.41
N VAL A 218 1.87 15.55 0.49
CA VAL A 218 2.18 14.71 -0.69
C VAL A 218 1.01 14.73 -1.67
N VAL A 219 -0.23 14.54 -1.21
CA VAL A 219 -1.45 14.66 -2.04
C VAL A 219 -1.53 16.05 -2.66
N ARG A 220 -1.29 17.11 -1.87
CA ARG A 220 -1.28 18.49 -2.34
C ARG A 220 -0.22 18.75 -3.42
N MET A 221 0.96 18.13 -3.31
CA MET A 221 2.04 18.24 -4.29
C MET A 221 1.62 17.64 -5.63
N LEU A 222 0.85 16.55 -5.61
CA LEU A 222 0.31 15.93 -6.81
C LEU A 222 -0.87 16.69 -7.42
N CYS A 223 -1.50 17.64 -6.71
CA CYS A 223 -2.63 18.40 -7.24
C CYS A 223 -2.17 19.61 -8.07
N ALA A 224 -2.64 19.71 -9.32
CA ALA A 224 -2.29 20.79 -10.25
C ALA A 224 -2.75 22.18 -9.78
N ARG A 225 -3.92 22.24 -9.13
CA ARG A 225 -4.58 23.49 -8.73
C ARG A 225 -4.93 23.46 -7.26
N LEU A 226 -4.92 24.63 -6.62
CA LEU A 226 -5.24 24.77 -5.19
C LEU A 226 -6.69 24.40 -4.88
N LEU A 227 -7.66 24.89 -5.66
CA LEU A 227 -9.08 24.66 -5.40
C LEU A 227 -9.46 23.16 -5.37
N PRO A 228 -9.10 22.32 -6.37
CA PRO A 228 -9.28 20.89 -6.26
C PRO A 228 -8.51 20.27 -5.10
N ALA A 229 -7.30 20.75 -4.80
CA ALA A 229 -6.51 20.23 -3.69
C ALA A 229 -7.21 20.41 -2.34
N CYS A 230 -7.89 21.54 -2.12
CA CYS A 230 -8.67 21.78 -0.90
C CYS A 230 -9.80 20.76 -0.70
N LEU A 231 -10.25 20.08 -1.76
CA LEU A 231 -11.22 18.99 -1.69
C LEU A 231 -10.55 17.61 -1.65
N ILE A 232 -9.54 17.38 -2.49
CA ILE A 232 -8.91 16.07 -2.66
C ILE A 232 -8.11 15.67 -1.41
N VAL A 233 -7.38 16.61 -0.79
CA VAL A 233 -6.59 16.35 0.43
C VAL A 233 -7.47 15.81 1.58
N PRO A 234 -8.54 16.51 2.01
CA PRO A 234 -9.39 15.99 3.07
C PRO A 234 -10.13 14.72 2.66
N LEU A 235 -10.56 14.58 1.40
CA LEU A 235 -11.22 13.36 0.93
C LEU A 235 -10.28 12.14 0.97
N PHE A 236 -9.01 12.32 0.63
CA PHE A 236 -8.01 11.25 0.69
C PHE A 236 -7.73 10.82 2.14
N LEU A 237 -7.62 11.78 3.07
CA LEU A 237 -7.47 11.46 4.49
C LEU A 237 -8.72 10.77 5.05
N LEU A 238 -9.91 11.23 4.65
CA LEU A 238 -11.18 10.58 5.00
C LEU A 238 -11.23 9.14 4.49
N LEU A 239 -10.76 8.88 3.26
CA LEU A 239 -10.62 7.53 2.74
C LEU A 239 -9.71 6.68 3.63
N GLY A 240 -8.57 7.22 4.08
CA GLY A 240 -7.70 6.56 5.07
C GLY A 240 -8.41 6.23 6.39
N LEU A 241 -9.27 7.13 6.88
CA LEU A 241 -10.07 6.89 8.09
C LEU A 241 -11.15 5.82 7.87
N ILE A 242 -11.80 5.81 6.71
CA ILE A 242 -12.77 4.77 6.32
C ILE A 242 -12.05 3.42 6.28
N VAL A 243 -10.88 3.36 5.64
CA VAL A 243 -10.05 2.15 5.60
C VAL A 243 -9.67 1.68 7.00
N ARG A 244 -9.24 2.60 7.89
CA ARG A 244 -8.95 2.28 9.30
C ARG A 244 -10.16 1.70 10.03
N THR A 245 -11.32 2.33 9.86
CA THR A 245 -12.58 1.93 10.50
C THR A 245 -13.04 0.56 10.02
N LEU A 246 -13.01 0.34 8.70
CA LEU A 246 -13.36 -0.95 8.10
C LEU A 246 -12.38 -2.04 8.51
N ALA A 247 -11.08 -1.74 8.58
CA ALA A 247 -10.08 -2.69 9.06
C ALA A 247 -10.36 -3.10 10.51
N ALA A 248 -10.61 -2.14 11.41
CA ALA A 248 -10.97 -2.44 12.79
C ALA A 248 -12.27 -3.27 12.86
N ALA A 249 -13.30 -2.89 12.11
CA ALA A 249 -14.59 -3.60 12.08
C ALA A 249 -14.48 -5.06 11.60
N ILE A 250 -13.74 -5.28 10.51
CA ILE A 250 -13.60 -6.59 9.88
C ILE A 250 -12.65 -7.50 10.66
N LEU A 251 -11.57 -6.93 11.18
CA LEU A 251 -10.43 -7.71 11.68
C LEU A 251 -10.38 -7.81 13.21
N ILE A 252 -11.08 -6.94 13.93
CA ILE A 252 -11.21 -7.00 15.39
C ILE A 252 -12.67 -7.30 15.75
N GLY A 253 -13.58 -6.47 15.27
CA GLY A 253 -15.02 -6.65 15.44
C GLY A 253 -15.79 -5.37 15.21
N PRO A 254 -17.08 -5.44 14.81
CA PRO A 254 -17.88 -4.26 14.48
C PRO A 254 -18.04 -3.29 15.65
N ASP A 255 -18.07 -3.78 16.89
CA ASP A 255 -18.17 -2.96 18.10
C ASP A 255 -16.89 -2.17 18.39
N GLU A 256 -15.74 -2.64 17.89
CA GLU A 256 -14.43 -1.98 18.02
C GLU A 256 -14.06 -1.15 16.78
N ALA A 257 -14.99 -0.96 15.83
CA ALA A 257 -14.74 -0.23 14.58
C ALA A 257 -14.16 1.18 14.78
N LEU A 258 -14.50 1.83 15.90
CA LEU A 258 -14.02 3.17 16.28
C LEU A 258 -13.06 3.15 17.47
N ALA A 259 -12.59 1.98 17.92
CA ALA A 259 -11.65 1.86 19.05
C ALA A 259 -10.32 2.61 18.79
N TRP A 260 -9.97 2.81 17.52
CA TRP A 260 -8.81 3.60 17.11
C TRP A 260 -8.97 5.11 17.32
N LEU A 261 -10.19 5.63 17.52
CA LEU A 261 -10.46 7.06 17.74
C LEU A 261 -10.25 7.43 19.22
N THR A 262 -9.02 7.22 19.69
CA THR A 262 -8.58 7.60 21.02
C THR A 262 -8.54 9.13 21.18
N ALA A 263 -8.34 9.61 22.42
CA ALA A 263 -8.16 11.04 22.66
C ALA A 263 -6.95 11.62 21.90
N GLY A 264 -5.84 10.88 21.83
CA GLY A 264 -4.65 11.26 21.07
C GLY A 264 -4.93 11.33 19.58
N ALA A 265 -5.54 10.29 19.00
CA ALA A 265 -5.94 10.26 17.61
C ALA A 265 -6.87 11.41 17.23
N ARG A 266 -7.90 11.67 18.04
CA ARG A 266 -8.85 12.79 17.84
C ARG A 266 -8.13 14.15 17.86
N ASN A 267 -7.30 14.40 18.87
CA ASN A 267 -6.56 15.65 18.99
C ASN A 267 -5.55 15.82 17.84
N GLY A 268 -4.90 14.73 17.43
CA GLY A 268 -4.00 14.72 16.29
C GLY A 268 -4.69 15.00 14.96
N LEU A 269 -5.89 14.48 14.74
CA LEU A 269 -6.71 14.80 13.56
C LEU A 269 -7.10 16.28 13.51
N LEU A 270 -7.51 16.85 14.64
CA LEU A 270 -7.84 18.27 14.73
C LEU A 270 -6.61 19.15 14.46
N ALA A 271 -5.49 18.88 15.14
CA ALA A 271 -4.25 19.62 14.97
C ALA A 271 -3.71 19.48 13.54
N GLY A 272 -3.65 18.25 13.00
CA GLY A 272 -3.23 17.97 11.64
C GLY A 272 -4.13 18.63 10.59
N GLY A 273 -5.44 18.67 10.82
CA GLY A 273 -6.40 19.36 9.95
C GLY A 273 -6.17 20.87 9.90
N VAL A 274 -5.96 21.51 11.06
CA VAL A 274 -5.64 22.95 11.13
C VAL A 274 -4.29 23.24 10.44
N LEU A 275 -3.26 22.45 10.73
CA LEU A 275 -1.95 22.61 10.11
C LEU A 275 -2.03 22.44 8.59
N LEU A 276 -2.78 21.45 8.10
CA LEU A 276 -3.00 21.23 6.67
C LEU A 276 -3.76 22.38 6.01
N ALA A 277 -4.80 22.91 6.66
CA ALA A 277 -5.58 24.03 6.13
C ALA A 277 -4.71 25.26 5.87
N VAL A 278 -3.72 25.51 6.71
CA VAL A 278 -2.72 26.58 6.52
C VAL A 278 -1.63 26.15 5.53
N ALA A 279 -1.13 24.92 5.62
CA ALA A 279 -0.01 24.48 4.80
C ALA A 279 -0.37 24.27 3.32
N ILE A 280 -1.64 24.04 3.00
CA ILE A 280 -2.09 23.76 1.63
C ILE A 280 -1.90 24.95 0.67
N ILE A 281 -1.94 26.17 1.21
CA ILE A 281 -1.77 27.44 0.47
C ILE A 281 -0.31 27.86 0.34
N LEU A 282 0.62 27.22 1.06
CA LEU A 282 2.03 27.58 1.03
C LEU A 282 2.64 27.42 -0.37
N PRO A 283 3.62 28.27 -0.71
CA PRO A 283 4.36 28.12 -1.96
C PRO A 283 5.18 26.82 -1.96
N PRO A 284 5.65 26.35 -3.14
CA PRO A 284 6.21 25.01 -3.29
C PRO A 284 7.39 24.69 -2.35
N THR A 285 8.31 25.63 -2.14
CA THR A 285 9.52 25.42 -1.33
C THR A 285 9.22 25.20 0.16
N PRO A 286 8.55 26.12 0.88
CA PRO A 286 8.22 25.89 2.29
C PRO A 286 7.28 24.69 2.47
N ARG A 287 6.39 24.43 1.49
CA ARG A 287 5.55 23.24 1.53
C ARG A 287 6.38 21.96 1.48
N LEU A 288 7.36 21.85 0.58
CA LEU A 288 8.26 20.71 0.50
C LEU A 288 9.04 20.51 1.80
N VAL A 289 9.62 21.58 2.33
CA VAL A 289 10.37 21.54 3.59
C VAL A 289 9.46 21.05 4.73
N LEU A 290 8.23 21.57 4.81
CA LEU A 290 7.26 21.14 5.81
C LEU A 290 6.86 19.67 5.63
N THR A 291 6.66 19.19 4.39
CA THR A 291 6.41 17.77 4.11
C THR A 291 7.55 16.90 4.62
N LEU A 292 8.80 17.26 4.32
CA LEU A 292 9.98 16.51 4.74
C LEU A 292 10.14 16.50 6.26
N LEU A 293 10.00 17.66 6.90
CA LEU A 293 10.08 17.77 8.35
C LEU A 293 8.99 16.98 9.04
N ALA A 294 7.74 17.06 8.56
CA ALA A 294 6.62 16.31 9.11
C ALA A 294 6.82 14.79 8.96
N LEU A 295 7.30 14.35 7.80
CA LEU A 295 7.58 12.93 7.52
C LEU A 295 8.70 12.39 8.42
N LEU A 296 9.81 13.11 8.54
CA LEU A 296 10.95 12.72 9.36
C LEU A 296 10.60 12.75 10.85
N ALA A 297 9.99 13.84 11.32
CA ALA A 297 9.58 13.97 12.72
C ALA A 297 8.52 12.92 13.10
N GLY A 298 7.54 12.67 12.22
CA GLY A 298 6.56 11.61 12.42
C GLY A 298 7.20 10.23 12.53
N THR A 299 8.13 9.92 11.63
CA THR A 299 8.88 8.64 11.65
C THR A 299 9.71 8.49 12.93
N VAL A 300 10.43 9.55 13.35
CA VAL A 300 11.21 9.55 14.60
C VAL A 300 10.28 9.34 15.80
N LEU A 301 9.18 10.08 15.89
CA LEU A 301 8.24 9.95 17.02
C LEU A 301 7.60 8.56 17.09
N VAL A 302 7.26 7.93 15.96
CA VAL A 302 6.73 6.55 15.93
C VAL A 302 7.71 5.57 16.60
N ASN A 303 9.02 5.73 16.35
CA ASN A 303 10.05 4.86 16.91
C ASN A 303 10.38 5.18 18.37
N LEU A 304 10.22 6.43 18.80
CA LEU A 304 10.44 6.85 20.19
C LEU A 304 9.21 6.61 21.09
N ALA A 305 8.02 6.47 20.51
CA ALA A 305 6.79 6.27 21.26
C ALA A 305 6.84 5.00 22.11
N PRO A 306 6.34 5.04 23.35
CA PRO A 306 6.22 3.84 24.15
C PRO A 306 5.23 2.86 23.49
N PRO A 307 5.37 1.55 23.75
CA PRO A 307 4.48 0.55 23.18
C PRO A 307 3.03 0.83 23.60
N ASN A 308 2.10 0.73 22.64
CA ASN A 308 0.68 0.97 22.91
C ASN A 308 0.05 -0.31 23.50
N PRO A 309 -0.50 -0.27 24.73
CA PRO A 309 -1.14 -1.43 25.33
C PRO A 309 -2.35 -1.95 24.52
N TYR A 310 -3.08 -1.08 23.82
CA TYR A 310 -4.20 -1.47 22.95
C TYR A 310 -3.74 -2.21 21.69
N SER A 311 -2.60 -1.80 21.11
CA SER A 311 -2.05 -2.51 19.95
C SER A 311 -1.53 -3.89 20.32
N ILE A 312 -1.01 -4.07 21.54
CA ILE A 312 -0.53 -5.38 22.03
C ILE A 312 -1.68 -6.39 22.17
N ALA A 313 -2.84 -5.98 22.69
CA ALA A 313 -4.01 -6.84 22.80
C ALA A 313 -4.57 -7.24 21.42
N ALA A 314 -4.64 -6.29 20.48
CA ALA A 314 -4.98 -6.58 19.09
C ALA A 314 -3.96 -7.51 18.42
N LEU A 315 -2.66 -7.30 18.66
CA LEU A 315 -1.54 -8.14 18.18
C LEU A 315 -1.63 -9.59 18.67
N ALA A 316 -1.97 -9.80 19.94
CA ALA A 316 -2.07 -11.14 20.52
C ALA A 316 -3.16 -11.97 19.81
N THR A 317 -4.29 -11.33 19.49
CA THR A 317 -5.39 -11.94 18.74
C THR A 317 -4.99 -12.25 17.29
N TRP A 318 -4.18 -11.38 16.68
CA TRP A 318 -3.78 -11.48 15.27
C TRP A 318 -2.63 -12.46 15.01
N ARG A 319 -1.70 -12.64 15.95
CA ARG A 319 -0.58 -13.59 15.83
C ARG A 319 -1.05 -15.06 15.83
N GLN A 320 -2.30 -15.33 16.22
CA GLN A 320 -2.84 -16.68 16.38
C GLN A 320 -3.69 -17.18 15.18
N GLY A 321 -3.83 -16.43 14.08
CA GLY A 321 -4.85 -16.74 13.05
C GLY A 321 -4.51 -16.54 11.56
N HIS A 322 -5.56 -16.62 10.74
CA HIS A 322 -5.60 -16.62 9.26
C HIS A 322 -4.99 -15.35 8.60
N PHE A 323 -4.80 -14.26 9.34
CA PHE A 323 -4.36 -12.95 8.82
C PHE A 323 -2.88 -12.65 9.00
N LEU A 324 -2.06 -13.62 9.42
CA LEU A 324 -0.62 -13.44 9.64
C LEU A 324 0.08 -12.75 8.44
N ASN A 325 -0.25 -13.17 7.22
CA ASN A 325 0.35 -12.65 6.00
C ASN A 325 -0.07 -11.21 5.73
N PHE A 326 -1.36 -10.95 5.90
CA PHE A 326 -1.95 -9.65 5.70
C PHE A 326 -1.38 -8.63 6.71
N ASN A 327 -1.20 -9.05 7.97
CA ASN A 327 -0.52 -8.27 8.98
C ASN A 327 0.93 -7.97 8.59
N GLY A 328 1.70 -9.00 8.22
CA GLY A 328 3.09 -8.82 7.76
C GLY A 328 3.17 -7.83 6.61
N LEU A 329 2.27 -7.95 5.63
CA LEU A 329 2.23 -7.09 4.44
C LEU A 329 1.93 -5.63 4.79
N THR A 330 0.86 -5.39 5.55
CA THR A 330 0.45 -4.04 5.96
C THR A 330 1.50 -3.40 6.87
N ARG A 331 2.13 -4.19 7.75
CA ARG A 331 3.28 -3.76 8.56
C ARG A 331 4.48 -3.38 7.69
N LEU A 332 4.87 -4.22 6.73
CA LEU A 332 5.99 -3.92 5.82
C LEU A 332 5.77 -2.60 5.10
N VAL A 333 4.57 -2.41 4.53
CA VAL A 333 4.23 -1.16 3.83
C VAL A 333 4.29 0.01 4.79
N ALA A 334 3.70 -0.09 5.98
CA ALA A 334 3.79 0.95 7.01
C ALA A 334 5.23 1.29 7.39
N THR A 335 6.10 0.29 7.55
CA THR A 335 7.51 0.48 7.88
C THR A 335 8.27 1.16 6.74
N LEU A 336 8.11 0.71 5.49
CA LEU A 336 8.91 1.21 4.36
C LEU A 336 8.40 2.52 3.78
N TRP A 337 7.12 2.85 3.94
CA TRP A 337 6.49 3.94 3.21
C TRP A 337 7.21 5.30 3.35
N PRO A 338 7.59 5.77 4.55
CA PRO A 338 8.29 7.05 4.67
C PRO A 338 9.62 7.06 3.93
N PHE A 339 10.35 5.94 3.97
CA PHE A 339 11.65 5.80 3.32
C PHE A 339 11.55 5.72 1.80
N LEU A 340 10.42 5.24 1.26
CA LEU A 340 10.13 5.27 -0.18
C LEU A 340 9.66 6.65 -0.66
N VAL A 341 9.00 7.42 0.21
CA VAL A 341 8.53 8.79 -0.10
C VAL A 341 9.68 9.80 -0.12
N LEU A 342 10.68 9.66 0.74
CA LEU A 342 11.84 10.56 0.76
C LEU A 342 12.54 10.73 -0.61
N PRO A 343 12.99 9.66 -1.30
CA PRO A 343 13.62 9.81 -2.61
C PRO A 343 12.64 10.37 -3.64
N PHE A 344 11.35 10.04 -3.56
CA PHE A 344 10.33 10.65 -4.43
C PHE A 344 10.25 12.17 -4.26
N LEU A 345 10.20 12.69 -3.03
CA LEU A 345 10.17 14.12 -2.77
C LEU A 345 11.39 14.85 -3.34
N LEU A 346 12.56 14.20 -3.32
CA LEU A 346 13.80 14.72 -3.93
C LEU A 346 13.77 14.68 -5.47
N LEU A 347 13.22 13.62 -6.06
CA LEU A 347 13.10 13.48 -7.51
C LEU A 347 12.05 14.45 -8.10
N ALA A 348 10.93 14.64 -7.40
CA ALA A 348 9.83 15.50 -7.83
C ALA A 348 10.22 17.00 -7.93
N THR A 349 11.34 17.39 -7.29
CA THR A 349 11.79 18.79 -7.20
C THR A 349 12.97 19.11 -8.12
N ARG A 350 13.65 18.08 -8.66
CA ARG A 350 14.87 18.22 -9.49
C ARG A 350 14.64 18.68 -10.93
N ALA A 351 13.43 19.13 -11.31
CA ALA A 351 13.17 19.62 -12.67
C ALA A 351 12.69 21.08 -12.71
N ARG A 352 13.65 22.01 -12.77
CA ARG A 352 13.67 23.20 -13.65
C ARG A 352 15.09 23.79 -13.61
N PRO A 353 15.71 24.06 -14.78
CA PRO A 353 15.22 25.13 -15.64
C PRO A 353 15.02 24.71 -17.10
N ARG A 354 13.89 25.11 -17.68
CA ARG A 354 13.87 25.53 -19.09
C ARG A 354 13.53 27.01 -19.08
N SER A 355 14.57 27.81 -18.88
CA SER A 355 14.60 29.19 -19.36
C SER A 355 14.87 29.14 -20.87
N THR A 356 14.19 30.03 -21.58
CA THR A 356 14.24 30.36 -23.02
C THR A 356 13.66 29.33 -23.97
#